data_AF-A0A1M6HBU8-F1
#
_entry.id   AF-A0A1M6HBU8-F1
#
_cell.length_a   1.000
_cell.length_b   1.000
_cell.length_c   1.000
_cell.angle_alpha   90.00
_cell.angle_beta   90.00
_cell.angle_gamma   90.00
#
_symmetry.space_group_name_H-M   'P 1'
#
loop_
_entity.id
_entity.type
_entity.pdbx_description
1 polymer ?
#
loop_
_entity_poly.entity_id
_entity_poly.type
_entity_poly.pdbx_seq_one_letter_code
_entity_poly.pdbx_strand_id
1 'polypeptide(L)'
;AKDLIDAGTVTLSEAVCTRDDIMTYLISKGLPPNTAFKIMELVRKGKALSNPEKWAEYEALMREHKVPDWYIDSCRKIKYMFPKAHAAAYVMMAFRIAWFKVHIPQAYYAAYFTIRAKAFDAEFMIFGKEKVKAKMKEIEELGNVATPKDKDMYDDLELVLEMYERGFKFLPIDLYKSHATKFLLEEDGLRPPINSISGMGTVAAEGLYNAAQEKPFNSVEDVKKRAKIGNATIDSLRKFGCFKGIPESDQMSLFDVI
;
A
#
# COMPACT_ATOMS: atom_id res chain seq x y z
N ALA A 1 24.94 8.41 -5.30
CA ALA A 1 24.70 9.24 -4.10
C ALA A 1 25.27 8.56 -2.86
N LYS A 2 24.74 7.40 -2.41
CA LYS A 2 25.22 6.66 -1.22
C LYS A 2 26.76 6.58 -1.12
N ASP A 3 27.43 6.03 -2.12
CA ASP A 3 28.89 5.85 -2.07
C ASP A 3 29.68 7.17 -1.94
N LEU A 4 29.15 8.28 -2.49
CA LEU A 4 29.79 9.60 -2.38
C LEU A 4 29.63 10.19 -0.97
N ILE A 5 28.50 9.89 -0.32
CA ILE A 5 28.22 10.34 1.05
C ILE A 5 29.04 9.51 2.03
N ASP A 6 29.06 8.19 1.87
CA ASP A 6 29.82 7.26 2.73
C ASP A 6 31.33 7.54 2.65
N ALA A 7 31.84 7.92 1.48
CA ALA A 7 33.23 8.30 1.28
C ALA A 7 33.57 9.72 1.80
N GLY A 8 32.59 10.50 2.26
CA GLY A 8 32.78 11.87 2.71
C GLY A 8 33.08 12.87 1.58
N THR A 9 32.90 12.48 0.32
CA THR A 9 33.11 13.35 -0.85
C THR A 9 32.08 14.47 -0.93
N VAL A 10 30.84 14.18 -0.50
CA VAL A 10 29.72 15.14 -0.45
C VAL A 10 28.88 14.90 0.79
N THR A 11 28.24 15.95 1.28
CA THR A 11 27.15 15.84 2.27
C THR A 11 25.83 15.42 1.61
N LEU A 12 24.84 15.03 2.42
CA LEU A 12 23.50 14.68 1.92
C LEU A 12 22.86 15.83 1.13
N SER A 13 23.04 17.07 1.58
CA SER A 13 22.50 18.27 0.91
C SER A 13 23.20 18.62 -0.40
N GLU A 14 24.42 18.15 -0.61
CA GLU A 14 25.20 18.41 -1.83
C GLU A 14 25.00 17.34 -2.90
N ALA A 15 24.39 16.21 -2.54
CA ALA A 15 24.06 15.15 -3.49
C ALA A 15 22.99 15.62 -4.49
N VAL A 16 23.13 15.21 -5.76
CA VAL A 16 22.12 15.49 -6.81
C VAL A 16 20.83 14.74 -6.50
N CYS A 17 19.78 15.46 -6.08
CA CYS A 17 18.51 14.86 -5.63
C CYS A 17 17.37 15.05 -6.63
N THR A 18 17.43 16.10 -7.44
CA THR A 18 16.43 16.41 -8.47
C THR A 18 17.11 16.88 -9.75
N ARG A 19 16.40 16.81 -10.88
CA ARG A 19 16.96 17.32 -12.15
C ARG A 19 17.22 18.83 -12.08
N ASP A 20 16.37 19.57 -11.36
CA ASP A 20 16.46 21.01 -11.20
C ASP A 20 17.77 21.43 -10.52
N ASP A 21 18.28 20.61 -9.59
CA ASP A 21 19.59 20.81 -8.95
C ASP A 21 20.72 20.79 -9.98
N ILE A 22 20.62 19.94 -11.02
CA ILE A 22 21.62 19.87 -12.10
C ILE A 22 21.68 21.17 -12.88
N MET A 23 20.52 21.65 -13.34
CA MET A 23 20.47 22.87 -14.13
C MET A 23 20.95 24.08 -13.33
N THR A 24 20.45 24.24 -12.10
CA THR A 24 20.81 25.38 -11.25
C THR A 24 22.27 25.36 -10.84
N TYR A 25 22.82 24.19 -10.49
CA TYR A 25 24.24 24.03 -10.19
C TYR A 25 25.13 24.39 -11.38
N LEU A 26 24.82 23.88 -12.58
CA LEU A 26 25.62 24.18 -13.77
C LEU A 26 25.58 25.67 -14.15
N ILE A 27 24.43 26.32 -14.01
CA ILE A 27 24.33 27.78 -14.18
C ILE A 27 25.19 28.51 -13.16
N SER A 28 25.19 28.07 -11.89
CA SER A 28 26.04 28.65 -10.84
C SER A 28 27.55 28.49 -11.11
N LYS A 29 27.93 27.48 -11.91
CA LYS A 29 29.31 27.26 -12.39
C LYS A 29 29.64 28.05 -13.67
N GLY A 30 28.70 28.84 -14.19
CA GLY A 30 28.90 29.72 -15.33
C GLY A 30 28.48 29.12 -16.68
N LEU A 31 27.91 27.90 -16.71
CA LEU A 31 27.46 27.33 -17.98
C LEU A 31 26.23 28.11 -18.52
N PRO A 32 26.12 28.31 -19.84
CA PRO A 32 24.95 28.94 -20.44
C PRO A 32 23.63 28.22 -20.08
N PRO A 33 22.54 28.94 -19.75
CA PRO A 33 21.28 28.32 -19.29
C PRO A 33 20.71 27.27 -20.24
N ASN A 34 20.77 27.49 -21.56
CA ASN A 34 20.30 26.52 -22.56
C ASN A 34 21.14 25.23 -22.54
N THR A 35 22.45 25.33 -22.32
CA THR A 35 23.33 24.18 -22.24
C THR A 35 23.11 23.41 -20.94
N ALA A 36 23.00 24.11 -19.80
CA ALA A 36 22.66 23.50 -18.52
C ALA A 36 21.31 22.75 -18.58
N PHE A 37 20.30 23.35 -19.22
CA PHE A 37 19.00 22.71 -19.47
C PHE A 37 19.12 21.42 -20.30
N LYS A 38 19.88 21.46 -21.40
CA LYS A 38 20.10 20.28 -22.25
C LYS A 38 20.83 19.16 -21.52
N ILE A 39 21.85 19.50 -20.71
CA ILE A 39 22.57 18.54 -19.86
C ILE A 39 21.60 17.90 -18.86
N MET A 40 20.84 18.71 -18.13
CA MET A 40 19.82 18.22 -17.20
C MET A 40 18.83 17.25 -17.87
N GLU A 41 18.26 17.62 -19.03
CA GLU A 41 17.28 16.77 -19.73
C GLU A 41 17.89 15.47 -20.25
N LEU A 42 19.16 15.48 -20.64
CA LEU A 42 19.90 14.29 -21.05
C LEU A 42 20.14 13.36 -19.84
N VAL A 43 20.63 13.91 -18.72
CA VAL A 43 20.92 13.16 -17.49
C VAL A 43 19.67 12.55 -16.87
N ARG A 44 18.58 13.33 -16.72
CA ARG A 44 17.34 12.83 -16.09
C ARG A 44 16.66 11.71 -16.87
N LYS A 45 16.98 11.56 -18.17
CA LYS A 45 16.49 10.49 -19.05
C LYS A 45 17.45 9.30 -19.13
N GLY A 46 18.55 9.32 -18.37
CA GLY A 46 19.57 8.27 -18.40
C GLY A 46 20.34 8.17 -19.71
N LYS A 47 20.34 9.24 -20.51
CA LYS A 47 20.92 9.23 -21.87
C LYS A 47 22.41 9.52 -21.93
N ALA A 48 23.05 9.78 -20.79
CA ALA A 48 24.51 10.00 -20.71
C ALA A 48 25.30 8.78 -21.18
N LEU A 49 24.86 7.58 -20.78
CA LEU A 49 25.51 6.33 -21.17
C LEU A 49 25.14 5.87 -22.59
N SER A 50 23.95 6.23 -23.08
CA SER A 50 23.49 5.83 -24.42
C SER A 50 23.99 6.76 -25.53
N ASN A 51 24.42 7.98 -25.21
CA ASN A 51 24.90 8.99 -26.17
C ASN A 51 26.32 9.46 -25.78
N PRO A 52 27.34 8.59 -25.91
CA PRO A 52 28.69 8.87 -25.39
C PRO A 52 29.35 10.08 -26.05
N GLU A 53 29.18 10.28 -27.36
CA GLU A 53 29.74 11.45 -28.07
C GLU A 53 29.16 12.76 -27.53
N LYS A 54 27.82 12.82 -27.41
CA LYS A 54 27.13 14.00 -26.88
C LYS A 54 27.47 14.25 -25.42
N TRP A 55 27.65 13.18 -24.66
CA TRP A 55 28.05 13.28 -23.26
C TRP A 55 29.47 13.82 -23.14
N ALA A 56 30.42 13.35 -23.96
CA ALA A 56 31.81 13.83 -23.96
C ALA A 56 31.91 15.34 -24.26
N GLU A 57 31.09 15.89 -25.17
CA GLU A 57 31.00 17.34 -25.39
C GLU A 57 30.60 18.09 -24.10
N TYR A 58 29.61 17.57 -23.38
CA TYR A 58 29.16 18.17 -22.12
C TYR A 58 30.16 17.97 -20.99
N GLU A 59 30.86 16.83 -20.92
CA GLU A 59 31.93 16.59 -19.95
C GLU A 59 33.06 17.61 -20.11
N ALA A 60 33.52 17.85 -21.35
CA ALA A 60 34.55 18.83 -21.64
C ALA A 60 34.13 20.23 -21.18
N LEU A 61 32.91 20.64 -21.52
CA LEU A 61 32.37 21.94 -21.11
C LEU A 61 32.22 22.07 -19.58
N MET A 62 31.75 21.01 -18.90
CA MET A 62 31.65 20.98 -17.44
C MET A 62 33.03 21.11 -16.79
N ARG A 63 34.06 20.43 -17.32
CA ARG A 63 35.44 20.52 -16.84
C ARG A 63 36.03 21.92 -17.05
N GLU A 64 35.78 22.55 -18.20
CA GLU A 64 36.18 23.94 -18.48
C GLU A 64 35.63 24.92 -17.43
N HIS A 65 34.40 24.68 -16.97
CA HIS A 65 33.73 25.46 -15.93
C HIS A 65 34.01 24.95 -14.50
N LYS A 66 35.06 24.14 -14.31
CA LYS A 66 35.52 23.63 -13.01
C LYS A 66 34.42 22.88 -12.22
N VAL A 67 33.57 22.14 -12.93
CA VAL A 67 32.67 21.15 -12.32
C VAL A 67 33.52 19.95 -11.86
N PRO A 68 33.41 19.50 -10.60
CA PRO A 68 34.20 18.38 -10.10
C PRO A 68 33.89 17.05 -10.81
N ASP A 69 34.90 16.20 -10.96
CA ASP A 69 34.79 14.89 -11.61
C ASP A 69 33.74 13.99 -10.98
N TRP A 70 33.64 13.99 -9.65
CA TRP A 70 32.62 13.22 -8.94
C TRP A 70 31.20 13.61 -9.36
N TYR A 71 30.97 14.88 -9.69
CA TYR A 71 29.66 15.40 -10.09
C TYR A 71 29.31 14.95 -11.50
N ILE A 72 30.29 15.00 -12.40
CA ILE A 72 30.19 14.53 -13.78
C ILE A 72 29.88 13.02 -13.78
N ASP A 73 30.65 12.24 -13.01
CA ASP A 73 30.44 10.80 -12.88
C ASP A 73 29.09 10.46 -12.26
N SER A 74 28.65 11.25 -11.26
CA SER A 74 27.31 11.11 -10.69
C SER A 74 26.22 11.33 -11.74
N CYS A 75 26.32 12.40 -12.53
CA CYS A 75 25.40 12.69 -13.62
C CYS A 75 25.37 11.57 -14.67
N ARG A 76 26.53 10.98 -15.00
CA ARG A 76 26.64 9.88 -15.95
C ARG A 76 25.91 8.62 -15.50
N LYS A 77 25.87 8.34 -14.19
CA LYS A 77 25.28 7.11 -13.61
C LYS A 77 23.76 7.16 -13.47
N ILE A 78 23.16 8.35 -13.42
CA ILE A 78 21.71 8.52 -13.26
C ILE A 78 20.96 7.88 -14.43
N LYS A 79 19.98 7.01 -14.13
CA LYS A 79 19.09 6.38 -15.12
C LYS A 79 17.76 7.10 -15.28
N TYR A 80 17.27 7.68 -14.19
CA TYR A 80 16.07 8.48 -14.14
C TYR A 80 16.18 9.46 -12.97
N MET A 81 15.62 10.66 -13.10
CA MET A 81 15.60 11.65 -12.03
C MET A 81 14.31 12.47 -12.05
N PHE A 82 13.71 12.69 -10.87
CA PHE A 82 12.49 13.45 -10.72
C PHE A 82 12.70 14.97 -10.87
N PRO A 83 11.70 15.70 -11.39
CA PRO A 83 11.58 17.14 -11.17
C PRO A 83 11.28 17.45 -9.70
N LYS A 84 11.84 18.55 -9.20
CA LYS A 84 11.63 19.03 -7.83
C LYS A 84 10.16 19.27 -7.51
N ALA A 85 9.40 19.81 -8.46
CA ALA A 85 7.95 20.01 -8.30
C ALA A 85 7.18 18.70 -8.06
N HIS A 86 7.58 17.61 -8.72
CA HIS A 86 6.95 16.30 -8.55
C HIS A 86 7.27 15.70 -7.18
N ALA A 87 8.55 15.77 -6.77
CA ALA A 87 8.96 15.34 -5.43
C ALA A 87 8.22 16.13 -4.35
N ALA A 88 8.12 17.46 -4.47
CA ALA A 88 7.39 18.30 -3.54
C ALA A 88 5.89 17.93 -3.46
N ALA A 89 5.23 17.68 -4.60
CA ALA A 89 3.83 17.28 -4.62
C ALA A 89 3.59 15.93 -3.91
N TYR A 90 4.44 14.94 -4.15
CA TYR A 90 4.33 13.62 -3.52
C TYR A 90 4.61 13.68 -2.03
N VAL A 91 5.67 14.40 -1.63
CA VAL A 91 6.01 14.59 -0.21
C VAL A 91 4.91 15.34 0.52
N MET A 92 4.28 16.34 -0.11
CA MET A 92 3.14 17.04 0.47
C MET A 92 1.96 16.09 0.72
N MET A 93 1.66 15.17 -0.19
CA MET A 93 0.61 14.17 0.03
C MET A 93 0.99 13.19 1.13
N ALA A 94 2.24 12.73 1.17
CA ALA A 94 2.75 11.86 2.21
C ALA A 94 2.62 12.52 3.60
N PHE A 95 2.95 13.82 3.73
CA PHE A 95 2.77 14.56 4.99
C PHE A 95 1.31 14.66 5.41
N ARG A 96 0.40 14.91 4.47
CA ARG A 96 -1.05 14.93 4.76
C ARG A 96 -1.53 13.59 5.28
N ILE A 97 -1.11 12.49 4.64
CA ILE A 97 -1.47 11.12 5.08
C ILE A 97 -0.83 10.79 6.43
N ALA A 98 0.44 11.16 6.63
CA ALA A 98 1.17 10.93 7.87
C ALA A 98 0.51 11.64 9.06
N TRP A 99 -0.05 12.84 8.84
CA TRP A 99 -0.81 13.55 9.87
C TRP A 99 -1.99 12.70 10.39
N PHE A 100 -2.77 12.06 9.51
CA PHE A 100 -3.83 11.13 9.94
C PHE A 100 -3.25 9.89 10.63
N LYS A 101 -2.16 9.32 10.12
CA LYS A 101 -1.52 8.16 10.75
C LYS A 101 -1.12 8.44 12.20
N VAL A 102 -0.66 9.66 12.50
CA VAL A 102 -0.27 10.07 13.85
C VAL A 102 -1.47 10.48 14.70
N HIS A 103 -2.32 11.38 14.21
CA HIS A 103 -3.33 12.08 15.01
C HIS A 103 -4.74 11.46 14.95
N ILE A 104 -5.08 10.75 13.87
CA ILE A 104 -6.36 10.06 13.70
C ILE A 104 -6.12 8.64 13.14
N PRO A 105 -5.40 7.79 13.89
CA PRO A 105 -4.87 6.53 13.39
C PRO A 105 -5.94 5.55 12.90
N GLN A 106 -7.07 5.43 13.58
CA GLN A 106 -8.16 4.54 13.12
C GLN A 106 -8.69 4.94 11.74
N ALA A 107 -8.78 6.24 11.45
CA ALA A 107 -9.19 6.73 10.13
C ALA A 107 -8.14 6.42 9.06
N TYR A 108 -6.85 6.55 9.41
CA TYR A 108 -5.76 6.14 8.54
C TYR A 108 -5.84 4.65 8.19
N TYR A 109 -5.97 3.77 9.19
CA TYR A 109 -6.05 2.32 8.97
C TYR A 109 -7.29 1.94 8.15
N ALA A 110 -8.46 2.51 8.47
CA ALA A 110 -9.68 2.29 7.70
C ALA A 110 -9.50 2.64 6.22
N ALA A 111 -8.96 3.83 5.93
CA ALA A 111 -8.73 4.29 4.58
C ALA A 111 -7.66 3.44 3.86
N TYR A 112 -6.58 3.08 4.56
CA TYR A 112 -5.52 2.24 4.02
C TYR A 112 -6.04 0.86 3.63
N PHE A 113 -6.69 0.15 4.55
CA PHE A 113 -7.20 -1.20 4.27
C PHE A 113 -8.36 -1.22 3.26
N THR A 114 -9.07 -0.10 3.10
CA THR A 114 -10.13 0.02 2.08
C THR A 114 -9.58 0.29 0.68
N ILE A 115 -8.50 1.09 0.55
CA ILE A 115 -8.09 1.66 -0.74
C ILE A 115 -6.75 1.12 -1.23
N ARG A 116 -5.84 0.79 -0.30
CA ARG A 116 -4.43 0.49 -0.58
C ARG A 116 -4.04 -0.96 -0.34
N ALA A 117 -4.67 -1.62 0.62
CA ALA A 117 -4.41 -3.04 0.86
C ALA A 117 -4.75 -3.85 -0.39
N LYS A 118 -3.87 -4.78 -0.74
CA LYS A 118 -3.92 -5.53 -1.99
C LYS A 118 -4.30 -6.98 -1.77
N ALA A 119 -3.87 -7.55 -0.64
CA ALA A 119 -4.02 -8.95 -0.32
C ALA A 119 -4.44 -9.15 1.14
N PHE A 120 -5.22 -8.19 1.68
CA PHE A 120 -5.85 -8.33 2.98
C PHE A 120 -6.69 -9.61 3.04
N ASP A 121 -6.45 -10.43 4.05
CA ASP A 121 -7.22 -11.64 4.30
C ASP A 121 -7.65 -11.68 5.76
N ALA A 122 -8.96 -11.54 5.97
CA ALA A 122 -9.54 -11.50 7.30
C ALA A 122 -9.18 -12.74 8.13
N GLU A 123 -8.96 -13.89 7.48
CA GLU A 123 -8.63 -15.13 8.18
C GLU A 123 -7.35 -14.98 9.00
N PHE A 124 -6.36 -14.24 8.50
CA PHE A 124 -5.07 -14.09 9.17
C PHE A 124 -4.97 -12.78 9.95
N MET A 125 -5.72 -11.75 9.55
CA MET A 125 -5.48 -10.38 10.02
C MET A 125 -6.39 -9.94 11.17
N ILE A 126 -7.63 -10.46 11.30
CA ILE A 126 -8.60 -9.91 12.28
C ILE A 126 -8.60 -10.64 13.63
N PHE A 127 -7.80 -11.70 13.78
CA PHE A 127 -7.80 -12.56 14.97
C PHE A 127 -6.58 -12.33 15.89
N GLY A 128 -6.11 -11.09 15.96
CA GLY A 128 -5.06 -10.67 16.90
C GLY A 128 -3.63 -10.81 16.38
N LYS A 129 -2.71 -10.15 17.10
CA LYS A 129 -1.31 -9.99 16.72
C LYS A 129 -0.53 -11.30 16.58
N GLU A 130 -0.84 -12.32 17.37
CA GLU A 130 -0.09 -13.58 17.34
C GLU A 130 -0.37 -14.35 16.04
N LYS A 131 -1.61 -14.29 15.54
CA LYS A 131 -1.96 -14.90 14.24
C LYS A 131 -1.28 -14.19 13.07
N VAL A 132 -1.19 -12.86 13.16
CA VAL A 132 -0.47 -12.02 12.19
C VAL A 132 1.01 -12.38 12.15
N LYS A 133 1.68 -12.42 13.31
CA LYS A 133 3.11 -12.81 13.42
C LYS A 133 3.36 -14.22 12.89
N ALA A 134 2.48 -15.17 13.20
CA ALA A 134 2.58 -16.53 12.69
C ALA A 134 2.51 -16.57 11.15
N LYS A 135 1.58 -15.82 10.54
CA LYS A 135 1.46 -15.76 9.08
C LYS A 135 2.64 -15.03 8.42
N MET A 136 3.14 -13.97 9.04
CA MET A 136 4.36 -13.28 8.57
C MET A 136 5.54 -14.26 8.52
N LYS A 137 5.75 -15.03 9.60
CA LYS A 137 6.81 -16.03 9.67
C LYS A 137 6.68 -17.11 8.60
N GLU A 138 5.46 -17.60 8.35
CA GLU A 138 5.19 -18.56 7.27
C GLU A 138 5.62 -18.01 5.91
N ILE A 139 5.32 -16.74 5.61
CA ILE A 139 5.72 -16.09 4.35
C ILE A 139 7.23 -15.86 4.28
N GLU A 140 7.88 -15.50 5.38
CA GLU A 140 9.35 -15.38 5.45
C GLU A 140 10.06 -16.71 5.18
N GLU A 141 9.53 -17.81 5.73
CA GLU A 141 10.05 -19.17 5.53
C GLU A 141 9.98 -19.63 4.06
N LEU A 142 9.06 -19.08 3.26
CA LEU A 142 9.02 -19.31 1.81
C LEU A 142 10.21 -18.64 1.08
N GLY A 143 10.84 -17.61 1.64
CA GLY A 143 11.97 -16.91 1.04
C GLY A 143 11.74 -16.56 -0.44
N ASN A 144 12.59 -17.07 -1.32
CA ASN A 144 12.51 -16.78 -2.76
C ASN A 144 11.34 -17.46 -3.49
N VAL A 145 10.66 -18.45 -2.88
CA VAL A 145 9.48 -19.09 -3.48
C VAL A 145 8.16 -18.40 -3.13
N ALA A 146 8.19 -17.35 -2.30
CA ALA A 146 7.02 -16.53 -1.98
C ALA A 146 6.42 -15.91 -3.24
N THR A 147 5.11 -16.10 -3.43
CA THR A 147 4.40 -15.58 -4.60
C THR A 147 4.24 -14.05 -4.52
N PRO A 148 3.91 -13.36 -5.62
CA PRO A 148 3.57 -11.93 -5.56
C PRO A 148 2.45 -11.61 -4.57
N LYS A 149 1.45 -12.50 -4.45
CA LYS A 149 0.36 -12.34 -3.49
C LYS A 149 0.84 -12.46 -2.04
N ASP A 150 1.80 -13.35 -1.77
CA ASP A 150 2.37 -13.49 -0.42
C ASP A 150 3.15 -12.24 -0.02
N LYS A 151 3.88 -11.63 -0.96
CA LYS A 151 4.60 -10.37 -0.73
C LYS A 151 3.64 -9.21 -0.47
N ASP A 152 2.59 -9.07 -1.29
CA ASP A 152 1.54 -8.07 -1.06
C ASP A 152 0.82 -8.31 0.28
N MET A 153 0.59 -9.56 0.67
CA MET A 153 0.00 -9.90 1.97
C MET A 153 0.94 -9.55 3.12
N TYR A 154 2.24 -9.77 2.97
CA TYR A 154 3.24 -9.41 3.97
C TYR A 154 3.23 -7.90 4.23
N ASP A 155 3.23 -7.08 3.18
CA ASP A 155 3.12 -5.61 3.29
C ASP A 155 1.85 -5.19 4.06
N ASP A 156 0.71 -5.86 3.81
CA ASP A 156 -0.54 -5.61 4.52
C ASP A 156 -0.48 -6.09 6.00
N LEU A 157 0.19 -7.21 6.28
CA LEU A 157 0.40 -7.75 7.63
C LEU A 157 1.26 -6.81 8.49
N GLU A 158 2.26 -6.13 7.92
CA GLU A 158 3.06 -5.14 8.64
C GLU A 158 2.20 -3.99 9.20
N LEU A 159 1.26 -3.48 8.39
CA LEU A 159 0.34 -2.44 8.81
C LEU A 159 -0.68 -2.93 9.83
N VAL A 160 -1.14 -4.17 9.69
CA VAL A 160 -2.02 -4.82 10.67
C VAL A 160 -1.30 -5.02 12.02
N LEU A 161 -0.04 -5.47 12.00
CA LEU A 161 0.76 -5.62 13.20
C LEU A 161 0.99 -4.27 13.88
N GLU A 162 1.36 -3.24 13.12
CA GLU A 162 1.49 -1.87 13.63
C GLU A 162 0.17 -1.40 14.29
N MET A 163 -0.97 -1.64 13.65
CA MET A 163 -2.28 -1.28 14.20
C MET A 163 -2.53 -1.96 15.56
N TYR A 164 -2.25 -3.26 15.68
CA TYR A 164 -2.39 -4.00 16.95
C TYR A 164 -1.41 -3.53 18.02
N GLU A 165 -0.15 -3.29 17.68
CA GLU A 165 0.86 -2.83 18.65
C GLU A 165 0.58 -1.39 19.13
N ARG A 166 -0.22 -0.62 18.38
CA ARG A 166 -0.77 0.68 18.83
C ARG A 166 -2.04 0.57 19.67
N GLY A 167 -2.51 -0.64 19.97
CA GLY A 167 -3.66 -0.90 20.84
C GLY A 167 -5.03 -0.86 20.14
N PHE A 168 -5.06 -0.77 18.80
CA PHE A 168 -6.31 -0.88 18.05
C PHE A 168 -6.64 -2.35 17.76
N LYS A 169 -7.90 -2.63 17.48
CA LYS A 169 -8.38 -3.99 17.18
C LYS A 169 -9.36 -3.98 16.02
N PHE A 170 -9.44 -5.12 15.34
CA PHE A 170 -10.53 -5.40 14.43
C PHE A 170 -11.74 -5.92 15.20
N LEU A 171 -12.93 -5.57 14.71
CA LEU A 171 -14.18 -6.19 15.15
C LEU A 171 -14.45 -7.44 14.30
N PRO A 172 -15.27 -8.38 14.77
CA PRO A 172 -15.72 -9.50 13.94
C PRO A 172 -16.48 -9.02 12.69
N ILE A 173 -16.43 -9.80 11.62
CA ILE A 173 -17.33 -9.60 10.48
C ILE A 173 -18.75 -9.88 10.94
N ASP A 174 -19.68 -9.01 10.58
CA ASP A 174 -21.08 -9.06 11.01
C ASP A 174 -21.99 -8.80 9.80
N LEU A 175 -22.97 -9.66 9.58
CA LEU A 175 -23.85 -9.62 8.41
C LEU A 175 -24.62 -8.31 8.27
N TYR A 176 -24.94 -7.66 9.39
CA TYR A 176 -25.79 -6.49 9.42
C TYR A 176 -24.98 -5.19 9.60
N LYS A 177 -23.78 -5.27 10.18
CA LYS A 177 -22.92 -4.11 10.44
C LYS A 177 -21.77 -3.94 9.46
N SER A 178 -21.19 -5.03 8.94
CA SER A 178 -20.07 -4.93 8.00
C SER A 178 -20.54 -4.39 6.66
N HIS A 179 -19.81 -3.41 6.11
CA HIS A 179 -20.02 -2.98 4.73
C HIS A 179 -19.58 -4.08 3.75
N ALA A 180 -20.06 -4.03 2.50
CA ALA A 180 -19.62 -4.96 1.46
C ALA A 180 -18.09 -4.87 1.21
N THR A 181 -17.57 -3.64 1.12
CA THR A 181 -16.21 -3.36 0.61
C THR A 181 -15.36 -2.36 1.41
N LYS A 182 -15.90 -1.77 2.49
CA LYS A 182 -15.23 -0.68 3.22
C LYS A 182 -15.01 -1.06 4.66
N PHE A 183 -13.83 -0.76 5.18
CA PHE A 183 -13.60 -0.81 6.62
C PHE A 183 -14.35 0.33 7.30
N LEU A 184 -15.14 0.01 8.33
CA LEU A 184 -15.93 1.00 9.07
C LEU A 184 -15.29 1.27 10.42
N LEU A 185 -15.21 2.55 10.80
CA LEU A 185 -14.79 2.94 12.14
C LEU A 185 -15.97 2.79 13.10
N GLU A 186 -15.74 2.10 14.20
CA GLU A 186 -16.63 2.02 15.34
C GLU A 186 -15.86 2.37 16.62
N GLU A 187 -16.59 2.74 17.67
CA GLU A 187 -16.01 3.12 18.97
C GLU A 187 -15.06 2.03 19.51
N ASP A 188 -15.47 0.78 19.38
CA ASP A 188 -14.71 -0.38 19.86
C ASP A 188 -13.61 -0.84 18.90
N GLY A 189 -13.51 -0.33 17.67
CA GLY A 189 -12.48 -0.79 16.73
C GLY A 189 -12.87 -0.67 15.27
N LEU A 190 -12.07 -1.32 14.41
CA LEU A 190 -12.26 -1.26 12.97
C LEU A 190 -13.04 -2.48 12.48
N ARG A 191 -14.21 -2.29 11.89
CA ARG A 191 -14.98 -3.40 11.33
C ARG A 191 -14.51 -3.73 9.91
N PRO A 192 -14.05 -4.96 9.66
CA PRO A 192 -13.71 -5.42 8.33
C PRO A 192 -14.94 -5.59 7.43
N PRO A 193 -14.80 -5.34 6.11
CA PRO A 193 -15.87 -5.57 5.15
C PRO A 193 -16.06 -7.05 4.83
N ILE A 194 -17.21 -7.41 4.27
CA ILE A 194 -17.53 -8.80 3.89
C ILE A 194 -16.52 -9.32 2.84
N ASN A 195 -16.14 -8.50 1.85
CA ASN A 195 -15.18 -8.90 0.81
C ASN A 195 -13.73 -9.06 1.29
N SER A 196 -13.44 -8.80 2.57
CA SER A 196 -12.11 -9.09 3.15
C SER A 196 -11.91 -10.58 3.47
N ILE A 197 -12.97 -11.39 3.38
CA ILE A 197 -12.89 -12.84 3.49
C ILE A 197 -12.28 -13.40 2.21
N SER A 198 -11.25 -14.24 2.33
CA SER A 198 -10.65 -14.94 1.20
C SER A 198 -11.69 -15.66 0.34
N GLY A 199 -11.67 -15.43 -0.98
CA GLY A 199 -12.64 -15.99 -1.92
C GLY A 199 -14.00 -15.29 -1.97
N MET A 200 -14.24 -14.28 -1.12
CA MET A 200 -15.45 -13.45 -1.19
C MET A 200 -15.27 -12.32 -2.21
N GLY A 201 -15.73 -12.55 -3.44
CA GLY A 201 -15.75 -11.52 -4.47
C GLY A 201 -16.69 -10.34 -4.12
N THR A 202 -16.39 -9.15 -4.64
CA THR A 202 -17.17 -7.92 -4.41
C THR A 202 -18.66 -8.09 -4.70
N VAL A 203 -19.03 -8.79 -5.79
CA VAL A 203 -20.43 -9.01 -6.15
C VAL A 203 -21.18 -9.82 -5.09
N ALA A 204 -20.56 -10.86 -4.53
CA ALA A 204 -21.17 -11.68 -3.49
C ALA A 204 -21.31 -10.88 -2.18
N ALA A 205 -20.28 -10.09 -1.84
CA ALA A 205 -20.30 -9.21 -0.67
C ALA A 205 -21.38 -8.13 -0.77
N GLU A 206 -21.54 -7.51 -1.95
CA GLU A 206 -22.60 -6.52 -2.22
C GLU A 206 -23.99 -7.15 -2.20
N GLY A 207 -24.15 -8.34 -2.79
CA GLY A 207 -25.40 -9.09 -2.72
C GLY A 207 -25.84 -9.39 -1.29
N LEU A 208 -24.89 -9.83 -0.45
CA LEU A 208 -25.15 -10.07 0.97
C LEU A 208 -25.49 -8.80 1.73
N TYR A 209 -24.69 -7.74 1.54
CA TYR A 209 -24.90 -6.45 2.17
C TYR A 209 -26.28 -5.88 1.84
N ASN A 210 -26.65 -5.83 0.55
CA ASN A 210 -27.94 -5.29 0.12
C ASN A 210 -29.11 -6.12 0.66
N ALA A 211 -29.02 -7.45 0.59
CA ALA A 211 -30.04 -8.33 1.15
C ALA A 211 -30.23 -8.10 2.66
N ALA A 212 -29.14 -7.92 3.42
CA ALA A 212 -29.21 -7.66 4.87
C ALA A 212 -29.90 -6.33 5.22
N GLN A 213 -29.80 -5.31 4.35
CA GLN A 213 -30.44 -4.01 4.55
C GLN A 213 -31.97 -4.03 4.29
N GLU A 214 -32.47 -4.95 3.47
CA GLU A 214 -33.91 -5.03 3.15
C GLU A 214 -34.74 -5.47 4.35
N LYS A 215 -34.29 -6.51 5.05
CA LYS A 215 -34.90 -7.05 6.29
C LYS A 215 -33.95 -8.09 6.90
N PRO A 216 -34.07 -8.38 8.22
CA PRO A 216 -33.33 -9.47 8.85
C PRO A 216 -33.48 -10.81 8.11
N PHE A 217 -32.45 -11.65 8.18
CA PHE A 217 -32.49 -13.01 7.64
C PHE A 217 -33.19 -13.94 8.61
N ASN A 218 -34.07 -14.80 8.06
CA ASN A 218 -34.79 -15.78 8.86
C ASN A 218 -33.93 -17.03 9.14
N SER A 219 -33.11 -17.43 8.18
CA SER A 219 -32.30 -18.65 8.23
C SER A 219 -31.06 -18.53 7.32
N VAL A 220 -30.14 -19.48 7.43
CA VAL A 220 -28.98 -19.60 6.52
C VAL A 220 -29.45 -19.88 5.08
N GLU A 221 -30.53 -20.64 4.90
CA GLU A 221 -31.19 -20.82 3.60
C GLU A 221 -31.72 -19.50 3.02
N ASP A 222 -32.34 -18.65 3.85
CA ASP A 222 -32.80 -17.32 3.44
C ASP A 222 -31.64 -16.43 3.00
N VAL A 223 -30.52 -16.45 3.74
CA VAL A 223 -29.28 -15.74 3.36
C VAL A 223 -28.84 -16.20 1.97
N LYS A 224 -28.68 -17.51 1.77
CA LYS A 224 -28.21 -18.09 0.52
C LYS A 224 -29.09 -17.65 -0.67
N LYS A 225 -30.41 -17.70 -0.49
CA LYS A 225 -31.39 -17.36 -1.52
C LYS A 225 -31.41 -15.86 -1.85
N ARG A 226 -31.47 -14.99 -0.83
CA ARG A 226 -31.59 -13.54 -1.02
C ARG A 226 -30.28 -12.89 -1.45
N ALA A 227 -29.16 -13.29 -0.85
CA ALA A 227 -27.83 -12.80 -1.23
C ALA A 227 -27.31 -13.41 -2.53
N LYS A 228 -27.98 -14.46 -3.05
CA LYS A 228 -27.61 -15.21 -4.27
C LYS A 228 -26.17 -15.73 -4.20
N ILE A 229 -25.80 -16.29 -3.05
CA ILE A 229 -24.45 -16.81 -2.79
C ILE A 229 -24.42 -18.34 -2.78
N GLY A 230 -23.24 -18.92 -3.07
CA GLY A 230 -23.04 -20.38 -3.09
C GLY A 230 -22.68 -20.96 -1.73
N ASN A 231 -22.63 -22.29 -1.64
CA ASN A 231 -22.27 -23.01 -0.40
C ASN A 231 -20.88 -22.62 0.12
N ALA A 232 -19.88 -22.47 -0.76
CA ALA A 232 -18.54 -22.05 -0.35
C ALA A 232 -18.54 -20.71 0.40
N THR A 233 -19.37 -19.76 -0.03
CA THR A 233 -19.53 -18.46 0.65
C THR A 233 -20.20 -18.61 2.02
N ILE A 234 -21.23 -19.45 2.11
CA ILE A 234 -21.88 -19.78 3.38
C ILE A 234 -20.88 -20.42 4.35
N ASP A 235 -20.09 -21.39 3.90
CA ASP A 235 -19.10 -22.06 4.74
C ASP A 235 -18.03 -21.08 5.26
N SER A 236 -17.57 -20.16 4.42
CA SER A 236 -16.69 -19.07 4.85
C SER A 236 -17.36 -18.18 5.91
N LEU A 237 -18.58 -17.69 5.67
CA LEU A 237 -19.31 -16.87 6.65
C LEU A 237 -19.52 -17.61 7.98
N ARG A 238 -19.78 -18.92 7.93
CA ARG A 238 -19.91 -19.78 9.12
C ARG A 238 -18.59 -19.84 9.90
N LYS A 239 -17.44 -19.98 9.22
CA LYS A 239 -16.11 -19.94 9.85
C LYS A 239 -15.82 -18.62 10.57
N PHE A 240 -16.37 -17.50 10.08
CA PHE A 240 -16.28 -16.19 10.73
C PHE A 240 -17.37 -15.96 11.79
N GLY A 241 -18.22 -16.95 12.08
CA GLY A 241 -19.26 -16.86 13.10
C GLY A 241 -20.43 -15.93 12.73
N CYS A 242 -20.59 -15.60 11.45
CA CYS A 242 -21.58 -14.63 10.97
C CYS A 242 -23.04 -15.09 11.17
N PHE A 243 -23.29 -16.40 11.33
CA PHE A 243 -24.63 -16.98 11.50
C PHE A 243 -25.01 -17.25 12.95
N LYS A 244 -24.29 -16.69 13.93
CA LYS A 244 -24.62 -16.91 15.34
C LYS A 244 -26.05 -16.42 15.64
N GLY A 245 -26.91 -17.34 16.06
CA GLY A 245 -28.32 -17.06 16.37
C GLY A 245 -29.25 -17.04 15.15
N ILE A 246 -28.78 -17.44 13.97
CA ILE A 246 -29.59 -17.64 12.76
C ILE A 246 -29.78 -19.16 12.57
N PRO A 247 -31.02 -19.68 12.50
CA PRO A 247 -31.28 -21.10 12.28
C PRO A 247 -30.84 -21.54 10.87
N GLU A 248 -30.57 -22.83 10.68
CA GLU A 248 -30.11 -23.33 9.37
C GLU A 248 -31.20 -23.26 8.30
N SER A 249 -32.47 -23.55 8.65
CA SER A 249 -33.61 -23.55 7.72
C SER A 249 -34.78 -22.71 8.24
N ASP A 250 -35.70 -22.37 7.33
CA ASP A 250 -36.95 -21.65 7.69
C ASP A 250 -37.97 -22.55 8.41
N GLN A 251 -37.73 -23.86 8.49
CA GLN A 251 -38.58 -24.80 9.20
C GLN A 251 -38.16 -24.86 10.67
N MET A 252 -39.08 -24.55 11.59
CA MET A 252 -38.87 -24.80 13.02
C MET A 252 -38.79 -26.31 13.27
N SER A 253 -37.59 -26.84 13.47
CA SER A 253 -37.40 -28.18 14.01
C SER A 253 -37.62 -28.15 15.52
N LEU A 254 -38.43 -29.08 16.03
CA LEU A 254 -38.68 -29.24 17.48
C LEU A 254 -37.38 -29.49 18.28
N PHE A 255 -36.28 -29.84 17.60
CA PHE A 255 -34.97 -30.15 18.17
C PHE A 255 -33.99 -28.96 18.20
N ASP A 256 -34.33 -27.82 17.58
CA ASP A 256 -33.46 -26.63 17.55
C ASP A 256 -33.66 -25.72 18.79
N VAL A 257 -34.59 -26.10 19.69
CA VAL A 257 -35.03 -25.32 20.86
C VAL A 257 -34.56 -25.95 22.19
N ILE A 258 -33.74 -27.02 22.15
CA ILE A 258 -33.21 -27.71 23.34
C ILE A 258 -31.69 -27.55 23.42
#